data_AF-A0A1Z9H9T7-F1
#
_entry.id   AF-A0A1Z9H9T7-F1
#
_cell.length_a   1.000
_cell.length_b   1.000
_cell.length_c   1.000
_cell.angle_alpha   90.00
_cell.angle_beta   90.00
_cell.angle_gamma   90.00
#
_symmetry.space_group_name_H-M   'P 1'
#
loop_
_entity.id
_entity.type
_entity.pdbx_description
1 polymer ?
#
loop_
_entity_poly.entity_id
_entity_poly.type
_entity_poly.pdbx_seq_one_letter_code
_entity_poly.pdbx_strand_id
1 'polypeptide(L)'
;MSNFHSKWKQFIQEAQQDAKVLRGLNIKAMQKEVPQGPEEQPREYFARLQGMEADPEYANPIFPQGLVSWLESLPDNHFPRDGRKRFAKWLGNAVYTHETETMNNLSSVDDPEELRIHNNDIRYISDYLNGSDEFPEDLWEKSLNGMYDLAVQWHDNLKFKEDPTGDYENKQIVYKFDNGYTIVDVNTEKDLGVEGDKMGHCVGSYCDDVADGAMTIYSLRDAKNEPHATIEVTPTLPLGRSRSQGRVDQIKGKGNGAPVEKYRPMIKQWLQTTNFAYEDSPDYLNILSAEEVRQRLFAGELKKDSEQSLARNTEDPEIISFFLSQILAAGYTYGGTDIAKVTKLDADSIAGYLLRNDNLNEDHRLSLVKINFQLRRPLLGIRMAMLIGARGIGAGQNFDPASLSSRIWEALGSELTRGYADEKLYCMQALMEVDESASSIKEEIINHLLSEEYLEGAVRQNKNTLSHQQQPYGSILQGYLFQKSPAREQVRRLYTVQRDERFPKVIGSIGRINGYVASSRGMSDDLADDIIKDVKSDKRYAFIQRNWVDMVLNPLISDSKKIDLLNIGGSDPLNP
;
A
#
# COMPACT_ATOMS: atom_id res chain seq x y z
N MET A 1 17.87 40.07 -3.15
CA MET A 1 18.73 38.90 -3.44
C MET A 1 19.55 38.42 -2.25
N SER A 2 20.18 39.27 -1.42
CA SER A 2 20.98 38.80 -0.26
C SER A 2 20.15 38.21 0.90
N ASN A 3 18.92 38.70 1.11
CA ASN A 3 18.04 38.25 2.20
C ASN A 3 17.42 36.86 1.93
N PHE A 4 16.98 36.61 0.68
CA PHE A 4 16.46 35.31 0.23
C PHE A 4 17.50 34.19 0.38
N HIS A 5 18.72 34.43 -0.10
CA HIS A 5 19.77 33.42 -0.05
C HIS A 5 20.23 33.11 1.39
N SER A 6 20.06 34.05 2.31
CA SER A 6 20.33 33.87 3.74
C SER A 6 19.24 33.03 4.41
N LYS A 7 17.97 33.38 4.22
CA LYS A 7 16.83 32.63 4.78
C LYS A 7 16.73 31.22 4.21
N TRP A 8 16.89 31.06 2.89
CA TRP A 8 16.89 29.75 2.24
C TRP A 8 18.00 28.82 2.74
N LYS A 9 19.21 29.37 2.96
CA LYS A 9 20.30 28.60 3.59
C LYS A 9 19.97 28.21 5.02
N GLN A 10 19.26 29.07 5.75
CA GLN A 10 18.81 28.77 7.11
C GLN A 10 17.78 27.64 7.11
N PHE A 11 16.77 27.68 6.24
CA PHE A 11 15.77 26.61 6.12
C PHE A 11 16.38 25.26 5.74
N ILE A 12 17.30 25.24 4.77
CA ILE A 12 18.04 24.01 4.44
C ILE A 12 18.85 23.50 5.63
N GLN A 13 19.47 24.41 6.39
CA GLN A 13 20.23 24.02 7.58
C GLN A 13 19.33 23.46 8.68
N GLU A 14 18.12 24.00 8.87
CA GLU A 14 17.14 23.54 9.85
C GLU A 14 16.57 22.16 9.47
N ALA A 15 16.14 21.97 8.21
CA ALA A 15 15.73 20.67 7.68
C ALA A 15 16.83 19.60 7.82
N GLN A 16 18.08 19.95 7.47
CA GLN A 16 19.22 19.06 7.65
C GLN A 16 19.53 18.77 9.12
N GLN A 17 19.28 19.71 10.04
CA GLN A 17 19.46 19.48 11.49
C GLN A 17 18.41 18.52 12.04
N ASP A 18 17.17 18.62 11.59
CA ASP A 18 16.09 17.74 12.05
C ASP A 18 16.20 16.34 11.45
N ALA A 19 16.63 16.22 10.18
CA ALA A 19 16.90 14.93 9.55
C ALA A 19 18.06 14.16 10.21
N LYS A 20 19.05 14.87 10.78
CA LYS A 20 20.16 14.29 11.56
C LYS A 20 19.74 13.61 12.86
N VAL A 21 18.46 13.67 13.25
CA VAL A 21 17.93 12.93 14.41
C VAL A 21 18.18 11.44 14.26
N LEU A 22 17.98 10.85 13.07
CA LEU A 22 18.22 9.42 12.85
C LEU A 22 19.70 9.06 12.96
N ARG A 23 20.57 9.87 12.37
CA ARG A 23 22.03 9.75 12.48
C ARG A 23 22.50 9.76 13.94
N GLY A 24 21.93 10.68 14.74
CA GLY A 24 22.20 10.75 16.17
C GLY A 24 21.74 9.50 16.95
N LEU A 25 20.68 8.82 16.51
CA LEU A 25 20.24 7.55 17.09
C LEU A 25 21.22 6.42 16.76
N ASN A 26 21.68 6.31 15.51
CA ASN A 26 22.72 5.36 15.11
C ASN A 26 23.98 5.55 15.98
N ILE A 27 24.51 6.77 16.06
CA ILE A 27 25.70 7.09 16.86
C ILE A 27 25.50 6.69 18.33
N LYS A 28 24.35 6.99 18.94
CA LYS A 28 24.05 6.62 20.33
C LYS A 28 23.98 5.10 20.55
N ALA A 29 23.49 4.34 19.58
CA ALA A 29 23.53 2.88 19.65
C ALA A 29 24.96 2.36 19.51
N MET A 30 25.73 2.88 18.56
CA MET A 30 27.14 2.51 18.36
C MET A 30 28.00 2.81 19.60
N GLN A 31 27.71 3.89 20.34
CA GLN A 31 28.37 4.17 21.61
C GLN A 31 28.27 3.05 22.64
N LYS A 32 27.21 2.23 22.59
CA LYS A 32 27.02 1.09 23.50
C LYS A 32 27.87 -0.11 23.11
N GLU A 33 28.12 -0.29 21.81
CA GLU A 33 28.86 -1.42 21.26
C GLU A 33 30.36 -1.13 21.12
N VAL A 34 30.69 0.13 20.90
CA VAL A 34 32.04 0.63 20.64
C VAL A 34 32.39 1.66 21.71
N PRO A 35 32.86 1.22 22.89
CA PRO A 35 33.20 2.14 23.97
C PRO A 35 34.42 3.00 23.62
N GLN A 36 34.53 4.14 24.29
CA GLN A 36 35.69 5.02 24.19
C GLN A 36 36.93 4.32 24.76
N GLY A 37 38.06 4.39 24.05
CA GLY A 37 39.33 3.87 24.54
C GLY A 37 39.85 4.64 25.76
N PRO A 38 40.63 4.02 26.65
CA PRO A 38 41.09 4.63 27.90
C PRO A 38 41.98 5.88 27.71
N GLU A 39 42.62 6.02 26.55
CA GLU A 39 43.46 7.18 26.19
C GLU A 39 42.88 8.02 25.03
N GLU A 40 41.73 7.61 24.48
CA GLU A 40 41.09 8.28 23.34
C GLU A 40 40.43 9.58 23.79
N GLN A 41 40.70 10.69 23.12
CA GLN A 41 40.04 11.96 23.45
C GLN A 41 38.55 11.91 23.04
N PRO A 42 37.61 12.50 23.80
CA PRO A 42 36.19 12.46 23.46
C PRO A 42 35.89 12.95 22.04
N ARG A 43 36.60 13.98 21.58
CA ARG A 43 36.44 14.51 20.22
C ARG A 43 36.85 13.49 19.14
N GLU A 44 37.93 12.76 19.37
CA GLU A 44 38.44 11.72 18.46
C GLU A 44 37.50 10.52 18.45
N TYR A 45 36.98 10.15 19.62
CA TYR A 45 35.96 9.12 19.77
C TYR A 45 34.69 9.42 18.95
N PHE A 46 34.13 10.63 19.10
CA PHE A 46 32.96 11.03 18.32
C PHE A 46 33.26 11.12 16.81
N ALA A 47 34.42 11.62 16.42
CA ALA A 47 34.82 11.67 15.01
C ALA A 47 34.95 10.27 14.41
N ARG A 48 35.48 9.30 15.17
CA ARG A 48 35.57 7.90 14.77
C ARG A 48 34.18 7.27 14.60
N LEU A 49 33.27 7.47 15.56
CA LEU A 49 31.89 6.96 15.43
C LEU A 49 31.16 7.58 14.23
N GLN A 50 31.34 8.88 13.98
CA GLN A 50 30.80 9.54 12.79
C GLN A 50 31.41 8.97 11.50
N GLY A 51 32.71 8.68 11.50
CA GLY A 51 33.38 8.02 10.38
C GLY A 51 32.83 6.62 10.11
N MET A 52 32.58 5.84 11.16
CA MET A 52 31.97 4.51 11.05
C MET A 52 30.52 4.58 10.56
N GLU A 53 29.71 5.51 11.06
CA GLU A 53 28.31 5.67 10.64
C GLU A 53 28.20 6.19 9.18
N ALA A 54 29.23 6.91 8.71
CA ALA A 54 29.34 7.36 7.33
C ALA A 54 29.94 6.31 6.38
N ASP A 55 30.46 5.19 6.89
CA ASP A 55 31.08 4.14 6.08
C ASP A 55 30.00 3.21 5.51
N PRO A 56 29.83 3.13 4.17
CA PRO A 56 28.82 2.28 3.54
C PRO A 56 29.08 0.78 3.73
N GLU A 57 30.30 0.37 4.10
CA GLU A 57 30.58 -1.04 4.45
C GLU A 57 30.13 -1.38 5.89
N TYR A 58 29.77 -0.38 6.70
CA TYR A 58 29.37 -0.56 8.08
C TYR A 58 27.85 -0.66 8.22
N ALA A 59 27.36 -1.81 8.67
CA ALA A 59 25.94 -2.02 8.94
C ALA A 59 25.49 -1.19 10.15
N ASN A 60 24.67 -0.18 9.92
CA ASN A 60 24.15 0.69 10.97
C ASN A 60 23.16 -0.05 11.90
N PRO A 61 23.20 0.20 13.22
CA PRO A 61 22.47 -0.61 14.20
C PRO A 61 20.98 -0.29 14.32
N ILE A 62 20.52 0.88 13.83
CA ILE A 62 19.11 1.27 13.93
C ILE A 62 18.52 1.53 12.54
N PHE A 63 19.07 2.49 11.79
CA PHE A 63 18.54 2.87 10.48
C PHE A 63 19.59 2.69 9.38
N PRO A 64 19.23 2.13 8.20
CA PRO A 64 20.10 2.05 7.04
C PRO A 64 20.63 3.42 6.58
N GLN A 65 21.79 3.43 5.94
CA GLN A 65 22.45 4.68 5.56
C GLN A 65 21.69 5.38 4.44
N GLY A 66 21.12 4.64 3.50
CA GLY A 66 20.30 5.17 2.43
C GLY A 66 19.08 5.93 2.95
N LEU A 67 18.35 5.35 3.90
CA LEU A 67 17.21 5.97 4.58
C LEU A 67 17.60 7.29 5.27
N VAL A 68 18.71 7.30 6.03
CA VAL A 68 19.20 8.51 6.70
C VAL A 68 19.56 9.59 5.67
N SER A 69 20.26 9.20 4.60
CA SER A 69 20.72 10.10 3.55
C SER A 69 19.55 10.70 2.75
N TRP A 70 18.53 9.89 2.45
CA TRP A 70 17.31 10.36 1.82
C TRP A 70 16.57 11.36 2.69
N LEU A 71 16.38 11.07 3.99
CA LEU A 71 15.72 12.00 4.91
C LEU A 71 16.48 13.33 5.01
N GLU A 72 17.82 13.31 5.03
CA GLU A 72 18.67 14.50 5.02
C GLU A 72 18.61 15.29 3.70
N SER A 73 18.16 14.67 2.62
CA SER A 73 17.97 15.31 1.31
C SER A 73 16.62 16.01 1.15
N LEU A 74 15.67 15.75 2.06
CA LEU A 74 14.33 16.32 1.95
C LEU A 74 14.36 17.85 2.16
N PRO A 75 13.63 18.61 1.31
CA PRO A 75 13.51 20.04 1.47
C PRO A 75 12.62 20.39 2.68
N ASP A 76 12.72 21.65 3.14
CA ASP A 76 12.08 22.08 4.38
C ASP A 76 10.56 21.89 4.41
N ASN A 77 9.89 22.07 3.26
CA ASN A 77 8.46 21.88 3.11
C ASN A 77 7.97 20.42 3.30
N HIS A 78 8.88 19.45 3.43
CA HIS A 78 8.54 18.06 3.78
C HIS A 78 8.50 17.83 5.30
N PHE A 79 8.79 18.86 6.11
CA PHE A 79 8.69 18.81 7.56
C PHE A 79 7.59 19.76 8.03
N PRO A 80 6.80 19.36 9.04
CA PRO A 80 5.79 20.23 9.61
C PRO A 80 6.44 21.45 10.28
N ARG A 81 5.70 22.53 10.49
CA ARG A 81 6.15 23.73 11.20
C ARG A 81 6.43 23.40 12.67
N ASP A 82 5.56 22.58 13.26
CA ASP A 82 5.65 22.12 14.65
C ASP A 82 5.99 20.64 14.77
N GLY A 83 6.71 20.26 15.84
CA GLY A 83 6.99 18.85 16.13
C GLY A 83 7.99 18.14 15.20
N ARG A 84 8.77 18.89 14.42
CA ARG A 84 9.75 18.41 13.40
C ARG A 84 10.60 17.21 13.81
N LYS A 85 11.22 17.24 14.99
CA LYS A 85 12.04 16.12 15.50
C LYS A 85 11.24 14.86 15.76
N ARG A 86 10.00 15.00 16.25
CA ARG A 86 9.08 13.88 16.45
C ARG A 86 8.67 13.30 15.11
N PHE A 87 8.36 14.17 14.14
CA PHE A 87 8.06 13.79 12.77
C PHE A 87 9.21 13.04 12.09
N ALA A 88 10.43 13.57 12.11
CA ALA A 88 11.60 12.92 11.53
C ALA A 88 11.83 11.49 12.10
N LYS A 89 11.66 11.33 13.41
CA LYS A 89 11.75 10.02 14.07
C LYS A 89 10.62 9.09 13.64
N TRP A 90 9.39 9.58 13.60
CA TRP A 90 8.23 8.80 13.15
C TRP A 90 8.42 8.37 11.69
N LEU A 91 8.77 9.30 10.80
CA LEU A 91 8.93 9.08 9.38
C LEU A 91 10.00 8.02 9.07
N GLY A 92 11.16 8.08 9.75
CA GLY A 92 12.19 7.05 9.63
C GLY A 92 11.70 5.64 9.98
N ASN A 93 10.96 5.50 11.09
CA ASN A 93 10.38 4.20 11.45
C ASN A 93 9.27 3.77 10.49
N ALA A 94 8.37 4.68 10.12
CA ALA A 94 7.23 4.39 9.28
C ALA A 94 7.66 3.91 7.88
N VAL A 95 8.66 4.55 7.28
CA VAL A 95 9.21 4.16 5.97
C VAL A 95 9.99 2.85 6.08
N TYR A 96 10.84 2.71 7.10
CA TYR A 96 11.58 1.46 7.32
C TYR A 96 10.64 0.25 7.43
N THR A 97 9.62 0.33 8.30
CA THR A 97 8.62 -0.73 8.47
C THR A 97 7.80 -0.96 7.20
N HIS A 98 7.42 0.10 6.49
CA HIS A 98 6.68 -0.05 5.23
C HIS A 98 7.46 -0.84 4.18
N GLU A 99 8.70 -0.45 3.91
CA GLU A 99 9.53 -1.09 2.90
C GLU A 99 9.96 -2.51 3.30
N THR A 100 10.38 -2.72 4.55
CA THR A 100 10.92 -4.02 5.00
C THR A 100 9.84 -5.03 5.37
N GLU A 101 8.82 -4.63 6.13
CA GLU A 101 7.83 -5.58 6.67
C GLU A 101 6.58 -5.66 5.79
N THR A 102 6.13 -4.54 5.23
CA THR A 102 4.91 -4.51 4.41
C THR A 102 5.20 -4.89 2.96
N MET A 103 6.33 -4.46 2.42
CA MET A 103 6.69 -4.67 1.02
C MET A 103 7.72 -5.77 0.78
N ASN A 104 8.40 -6.23 1.84
CA ASN A 104 9.48 -7.23 1.79
C ASN A 104 10.63 -6.82 0.85
N ASN A 105 10.93 -5.52 0.77
CA ASN A 105 11.99 -4.96 -0.06
C ASN A 105 13.13 -4.43 0.82
N LEU A 106 14.02 -5.34 1.24
CA LEU A 106 15.17 -4.98 2.09
C LEU A 106 16.22 -4.12 1.37
N SER A 107 16.26 -4.14 0.04
CA SER A 107 17.20 -3.33 -0.74
C SER A 107 16.77 -1.87 -0.89
N SER A 108 15.46 -1.59 -0.96
CA SER A 108 14.98 -0.22 -1.21
C SER A 108 15.25 0.74 -0.06
N VAL A 109 15.25 0.25 1.18
CA VAL A 109 15.52 1.10 2.36
C VAL A 109 16.94 1.65 2.41
N ASP A 110 17.87 1.10 1.64
CA ASP A 110 19.25 1.55 1.58
C ASP A 110 19.61 2.26 0.27
N ASP A 111 18.64 2.44 -0.65
CA ASP A 111 18.79 3.26 -1.84
C ASP A 111 18.00 4.58 -1.71
N PRO A 112 18.68 5.73 -1.51
CA PRO A 112 18.02 7.01 -1.40
C PRO A 112 17.15 7.38 -2.61
N GLU A 113 17.48 6.90 -3.81
CA GLU A 113 16.74 7.22 -5.02
C GLU A 113 15.42 6.43 -5.07
N GLU A 114 15.42 5.16 -4.63
CA GLU A 114 14.18 4.38 -4.50
C GLU A 114 13.23 4.97 -3.46
N LEU A 115 13.76 5.59 -2.39
CA LEU A 115 12.94 6.22 -1.36
C LEU A 115 12.27 7.54 -1.78
N ARG A 116 12.70 8.16 -2.89
CA ARG A 116 12.09 9.41 -3.40
C ARG A 116 10.62 9.25 -3.77
N ILE A 117 10.16 8.03 -3.94
CA ILE A 117 8.77 7.68 -4.20
C ILE A 117 7.83 8.19 -3.11
N HIS A 118 8.34 8.39 -1.89
CA HIS A 118 7.59 8.85 -0.73
C HIS A 118 7.55 10.37 -0.61
N ASN A 119 8.32 11.12 -1.41
CA ASN A 119 8.43 12.57 -1.26
C ASN A 119 7.07 13.28 -1.35
N ASN A 120 6.25 12.90 -2.34
CA ASN A 120 4.91 13.47 -2.49
C ASN A 120 4.00 13.13 -1.32
N ASP A 121 4.03 11.86 -0.86
CA ASP A 121 3.22 11.38 0.26
C ASP A 121 3.58 12.13 1.55
N ILE A 122 4.87 12.36 1.79
CA ILE A 122 5.40 13.11 2.94
C ILE A 122 5.01 14.58 2.89
N ARG A 123 5.05 15.20 1.70
CA ARG A 123 4.58 16.57 1.53
C ARG A 123 3.09 16.67 1.88
N TYR A 124 2.28 15.74 1.37
CA TYR A 124 0.86 15.65 1.70
C TYR A 124 0.61 15.52 3.22
N ILE A 125 1.42 14.70 3.90
CA ILE A 125 1.34 14.53 5.35
C ILE A 125 1.76 15.82 6.07
N SER A 126 2.84 16.47 5.62
CA SER A 126 3.31 17.74 6.17
C SER A 126 2.22 18.82 6.09
N ASP A 127 1.53 18.92 4.95
CA ASP A 127 0.42 19.85 4.75
C ASP A 127 -0.72 19.60 5.73
N TYR A 128 -1.10 18.33 5.91
CA TYR A 128 -2.11 17.95 6.91
C TYR A 128 -1.70 18.33 8.35
N LEU A 129 -0.46 18.06 8.73
CA LEU A 129 0.05 18.40 10.07
C LEU A 129 0.12 19.91 10.32
N ASN A 130 0.30 20.70 9.26
CA ASN A 130 0.34 22.15 9.35
C ASN A 130 -1.05 22.80 9.30
N GLY A 131 -2.00 22.17 8.60
CA GLY A 131 -3.31 22.76 8.31
C GLY A 131 -4.46 22.22 9.15
N SER A 132 -4.30 21.11 9.85
CA SER A 132 -5.32 20.56 10.75
C SER A 132 -5.19 21.10 12.17
N ASP A 133 -6.30 21.51 12.76
CA ASP A 133 -6.39 21.88 14.18
C ASP A 133 -6.76 20.67 15.06
N GLU A 134 -7.18 19.55 14.45
CA GLU A 134 -7.61 18.34 15.14
C GLU A 134 -6.81 17.12 14.68
N PHE A 135 -6.30 16.36 15.66
CA PHE A 135 -5.54 15.14 15.43
C PHE A 135 -6.07 13.99 16.30
N PRO A 136 -6.10 12.76 15.80
CA PRO A 136 -6.43 11.60 16.61
C PRO A 136 -5.33 11.34 17.67
N GLU A 137 -5.71 10.78 18.82
CA GLU A 137 -4.76 10.52 19.93
C GLU A 137 -3.60 9.60 19.51
N ASP A 138 -3.88 8.66 18.61
CA ASP A 138 -2.95 7.67 18.10
C ASP A 138 -2.17 8.12 16.86
N LEU A 139 -2.17 9.43 16.54
CA LEU A 139 -1.52 9.99 15.34
C LEU A 139 -0.14 9.38 15.10
N TRP A 140 0.76 9.48 16.08
CA TRP A 140 2.16 9.05 15.96
C TRP A 140 2.38 7.53 16.02
N GLU A 141 1.32 6.75 16.21
CA GLU A 141 1.34 5.29 16.18
C GLU A 141 0.88 4.75 14.82
N LYS A 142 0.34 5.60 13.95
CA LYS A 142 -0.09 5.19 12.62
C LYS A 142 1.10 4.83 11.72
N SER A 143 0.86 3.84 10.86
CA SER A 143 1.76 3.49 9.76
C SER A 143 1.87 4.64 8.76
N LEU A 144 2.86 4.56 7.85
CA LEU A 144 3.02 5.55 6.77
C LEU A 144 1.71 5.73 5.99
N ASN A 145 1.08 4.63 5.58
CA ASN A 145 -0.21 4.66 4.89
C ASN A 145 -1.32 5.24 5.75
N GLY A 146 -1.42 4.85 7.03
CA GLY A 146 -2.49 5.36 7.90
C GLY A 146 -2.39 6.87 8.15
N MET A 147 -1.17 7.42 8.19
CA MET A 147 -0.94 8.87 8.25
C MET A 147 -1.30 9.56 6.94
N TYR A 148 -0.91 8.96 5.82
CA TYR A 148 -1.26 9.44 4.50
C TYR A 148 -2.78 9.45 4.28
N ASP A 149 -3.51 8.42 4.74
CA ASP A 149 -4.97 8.34 4.66
C ASP A 149 -5.65 9.47 5.45
N LEU A 150 -5.14 9.81 6.63
CA LEU A 150 -5.62 10.98 7.39
C LEU A 150 -5.39 12.27 6.60
N ALA A 151 -4.21 12.40 6.00
CA ALA A 151 -3.91 13.56 5.17
C ALA A 151 -4.88 13.63 3.98
N VAL A 152 -5.11 12.53 3.26
CA VAL A 152 -6.08 12.46 2.15
C VAL A 152 -7.47 12.85 2.63
N GLN A 153 -7.96 12.30 3.75
CA GLN A 153 -9.27 12.63 4.30
C GLN A 153 -9.41 14.10 4.67
N TRP A 154 -8.38 14.68 5.31
CA TRP A 154 -8.36 16.10 5.62
C TRP A 154 -8.40 16.95 4.34
N HIS A 155 -7.58 16.59 3.34
CA HIS A 155 -7.59 17.25 2.02
C HIS A 155 -8.94 17.11 1.29
N ASP A 156 -9.61 15.97 1.43
CA ASP A 156 -10.94 15.74 0.87
C ASP A 156 -12.01 16.58 1.57
N ASN A 157 -11.90 16.77 2.89
CA ASN A 157 -12.84 17.60 3.64
C ASN A 157 -12.70 19.10 3.32
N LEU A 158 -11.52 19.55 2.90
CA LEU A 158 -11.33 20.92 2.39
C LEU A 158 -12.15 21.20 1.11
N LYS A 159 -12.57 20.16 0.36
CA LYS A 159 -13.40 20.29 -0.85
C LYS A 159 -14.79 20.90 -0.58
N PHE A 160 -15.21 20.97 0.68
CA PHE A 160 -16.57 21.36 1.09
C PHE A 160 -16.68 22.73 1.79
N LYS A 161 -15.65 23.59 1.75
CA LYS A 161 -15.82 24.97 2.23
C LYS A 161 -16.78 25.77 1.32
N GLU A 162 -17.62 26.60 1.95
CA GLU A 162 -18.67 27.43 1.34
C GLU A 162 -18.15 28.34 0.20
N ASP A 163 -19.09 28.83 -0.61
CA ASP A 163 -18.87 29.68 -1.79
C ASP A 163 -17.80 30.77 -1.54
N PRO A 164 -16.64 30.70 -2.21
CA PRO A 164 -15.52 31.59 -1.96
C PRO A 164 -15.87 33.04 -2.29
N THR A 165 -15.90 33.91 -1.28
CA THR A 165 -16.02 35.35 -1.48
C THR A 165 -14.65 36.01 -1.46
N GLY A 166 -14.20 36.53 -2.61
CA GLY A 166 -12.97 37.31 -2.71
C GLY A 166 -12.61 37.71 -4.13
N ASP A 167 -12.23 38.97 -4.32
CA ASP A 167 -11.70 39.48 -5.60
C ASP A 167 -10.17 39.34 -5.63
N TYR A 168 -9.65 38.86 -6.76
CA TYR A 168 -8.22 38.82 -7.04
C TYR A 168 -7.62 40.23 -7.18
N GLU A 169 -6.46 40.45 -6.57
CA GLU A 169 -5.70 41.70 -6.66
C GLU A 169 -4.78 41.71 -7.88
N ASN A 170 -4.11 40.60 -8.17
CA ASN A 170 -3.14 40.49 -9.24
C ASN A 170 -3.82 40.17 -10.59
N LYS A 171 -3.32 40.81 -11.65
CA LYS A 171 -3.72 40.63 -13.05
C LYS A 171 -2.54 40.29 -13.95
N GLN A 172 -1.48 39.72 -13.39
CA GLN A 172 -0.27 39.34 -14.13
C GLN A 172 -0.56 38.16 -15.06
N ILE A 173 -1.17 38.45 -16.20
CA ILE A 173 -1.42 37.49 -17.26
C ILE A 173 -0.09 37.19 -17.95
N VAL A 174 0.35 35.93 -17.86
CA VAL A 174 1.58 35.44 -18.51
C VAL A 174 1.31 34.77 -19.85
N TYR A 175 0.06 34.37 -20.12
CA TYR A 175 -0.35 33.83 -21.40
C TYR A 175 -1.84 34.11 -21.70
N LYS A 176 -2.18 34.34 -22.97
CA LYS A 176 -3.56 34.58 -23.43
C LYS A 176 -3.91 33.59 -24.52
N PHE A 177 -5.07 32.97 -24.39
CA PHE A 177 -5.64 32.08 -25.40
C PHE A 177 -6.65 32.84 -26.28
N ASP A 178 -6.81 32.41 -27.54
CA ASP A 178 -7.73 33.05 -28.50
C ASP A 178 -9.20 32.99 -28.05
N ASN A 179 -9.55 32.02 -27.20
CA ASN A 179 -10.89 31.83 -26.65
C ASN A 179 -11.17 32.68 -25.39
N GLY A 180 -10.28 33.61 -25.03
CA GLY A 180 -10.43 34.52 -23.89
C GLY A 180 -9.97 33.95 -22.55
N TYR A 181 -9.47 32.72 -22.49
CA TYR A 181 -8.81 32.17 -21.31
C TYR A 181 -7.43 32.79 -21.12
N THR A 182 -6.92 32.73 -19.90
CA THR A 182 -5.59 33.26 -19.54
C THR A 182 -4.85 32.32 -18.60
N ILE A 183 -3.52 32.38 -18.63
CA ILE A 183 -2.67 31.90 -17.53
C ILE A 183 -2.22 33.12 -16.73
N VAL A 184 -2.40 33.07 -15.42
CA VAL A 184 -2.07 34.14 -14.49
C VAL A 184 -1.02 33.65 -13.49
N ASP A 185 -0.02 34.48 -13.20
CA ASP A 185 0.93 34.27 -12.09
C ASP A 185 0.29 34.70 -10.76
N VAL A 186 0.10 33.74 -9.84
CA VAL A 186 -0.56 33.95 -8.55
C VAL A 186 0.53 34.12 -7.48
N ASN A 187 0.88 35.38 -7.21
CA ASN A 187 2.07 35.73 -6.40
C ASN A 187 1.80 36.64 -5.20
N THR A 188 0.53 36.85 -4.84
CA THR A 188 0.15 37.57 -3.61
C THR A 188 -0.50 36.59 -2.63
N GLU A 189 -0.23 36.77 -1.34
CA GLU A 189 -0.81 35.95 -0.25
C GLU A 189 -2.34 35.90 -0.32
N LYS A 190 -2.97 37.05 -0.59
CA LYS A 190 -4.42 37.13 -0.75
C LYS A 190 -4.91 36.33 -1.96
N ASP A 191 -4.25 36.44 -3.11
CA ASP A 191 -4.69 35.72 -4.31
C ASP A 191 -4.48 34.21 -4.18
N LEU A 192 -3.44 33.78 -3.46
CA LEU A 192 -3.24 32.36 -3.12
C LEU A 192 -4.38 31.85 -2.23
N GLY A 193 -4.81 32.65 -1.24
CA GLY A 193 -5.99 32.35 -0.42
C GLY A 193 -7.26 32.22 -1.27
N VAL A 194 -7.56 33.21 -2.10
CA VAL A 194 -8.74 33.19 -3.01
C VAL A 194 -8.67 32.02 -3.99
N GLU A 195 -7.49 31.74 -4.55
CA GLU A 195 -7.27 30.61 -5.46
C GLU A 195 -7.51 29.28 -4.75
N GLY A 196 -6.95 29.11 -3.54
CA GLY A 196 -7.13 27.91 -2.73
C GLY A 196 -8.59 27.66 -2.36
N ASP A 197 -9.31 28.69 -1.96
CA ASP A 197 -10.73 28.60 -1.63
C ASP A 197 -11.57 28.26 -2.88
N LYS A 198 -11.37 28.97 -4.00
CA LYS A 198 -12.10 28.74 -5.27
C LYS A 198 -11.85 27.37 -5.88
N MET A 199 -10.61 26.90 -5.80
CA MET A 199 -10.21 25.61 -6.32
C MET A 199 -10.45 24.46 -5.34
N GLY A 200 -10.77 24.75 -4.07
CA GLY A 200 -10.97 23.74 -3.03
C GLY A 200 -9.73 22.88 -2.79
N HIS A 201 -8.54 23.49 -2.84
CA HIS A 201 -7.27 22.81 -2.59
C HIS A 201 -6.19 23.73 -2.00
N CYS A 202 -5.13 23.15 -1.44
CA CYS A 202 -4.17 23.79 -0.51
C CYS A 202 -3.26 24.89 -1.08
N VAL A 203 -3.58 25.49 -2.23
CA VAL A 203 -2.76 26.57 -2.82
C VAL A 203 -2.65 27.79 -1.90
N GLY A 204 -3.67 28.03 -1.06
CA GLY A 204 -3.66 29.10 -0.05
C GLY A 204 -2.75 28.86 1.16
N SER A 205 -2.17 27.65 1.33
CA SER A 205 -1.23 27.36 2.42
C SER A 205 0.25 27.58 2.05
N TYR A 206 0.55 27.75 0.76
CA TYR A 206 1.91 27.96 0.24
C TYR A 206 2.37 29.43 0.24
N CYS A 207 1.69 30.30 0.99
CA CYS A 207 1.95 31.73 0.97
C CYS A 207 3.40 32.09 1.27
N ASP A 208 4.04 31.38 2.20
CA ASP A 208 5.44 31.60 2.57
C ASP A 208 6.40 31.15 1.44
N ASP A 209 6.17 29.97 0.85
CA ASP A 209 7.01 29.43 -0.22
C ASP A 209 6.91 30.24 -1.53
N VAL A 210 5.73 30.76 -1.85
CA VAL A 210 5.51 31.64 -3.02
C VAL A 210 6.09 33.02 -2.77
N ALA A 211 5.88 33.60 -1.58
CA ALA A 211 6.44 34.91 -1.23
C ALA A 211 7.97 34.90 -1.19
N ASP A 212 8.56 33.79 -0.77
CA ASP A 212 10.01 33.60 -0.79
C ASP A 212 10.53 33.21 -2.18
N GLY A 213 9.68 32.87 -3.15
CA GLY A 213 10.09 32.50 -4.51
C GLY A 213 10.70 31.09 -4.60
N ALA A 214 10.41 30.23 -3.63
CA ALA A 214 10.73 28.81 -3.65
C ALA A 214 9.85 28.02 -4.64
N MET A 215 8.68 28.57 -4.98
CA MET A 215 7.79 28.06 -6.03
C MET A 215 7.00 29.19 -6.69
N THR A 216 6.45 28.92 -7.87
CA THR A 216 5.51 29.81 -8.56
C THR A 216 4.23 29.04 -8.87
N ILE A 217 3.08 29.64 -8.57
CA ILE A 217 1.77 29.09 -8.89
C ILE A 217 1.20 29.82 -10.10
N TYR A 218 0.89 29.09 -11.15
CA TYR A 218 0.16 29.60 -12.29
C TYR A 218 -1.29 29.10 -12.25
N SER A 219 -2.25 29.96 -12.58
CA SER A 219 -3.68 29.63 -12.63
C SER A 219 -4.20 29.77 -14.06
N LEU A 220 -4.84 28.71 -14.57
CA LEU A 220 -5.66 28.78 -15.78
C LEU A 220 -7.04 29.34 -15.42
N ARG A 221 -7.36 30.50 -16.00
CA ARG A 221 -8.60 31.22 -15.74
C ARG A 221 -9.42 31.44 -16.99
N ASP A 222 -10.74 31.40 -16.84
CA ASP A 222 -11.66 31.73 -17.94
C ASP A 222 -11.78 33.24 -18.19
N ALA A 223 -12.62 33.62 -19.16
CA ALA A 223 -12.87 35.01 -19.50
C ALA A 223 -13.54 35.84 -18.39
N LYS A 224 -14.11 35.19 -17.37
CA LYS A 224 -14.65 35.82 -16.17
C LYS A 224 -13.63 35.90 -15.03
N ASN A 225 -12.38 35.49 -15.28
CA ASN A 225 -11.31 35.38 -14.30
C ASN A 225 -11.59 34.33 -13.20
N GLU A 226 -12.39 33.31 -13.50
CA GLU A 226 -12.61 32.17 -12.60
C GLU A 226 -11.56 31.09 -12.83
N PRO A 227 -10.95 30.53 -11.77
CA PRO A 227 -9.89 29.52 -11.87
C PRO A 227 -10.43 28.14 -12.20
N HIS A 228 -9.65 27.39 -12.98
CA HIS A 228 -10.01 26.05 -13.46
C HIS A 228 -8.91 25.01 -13.32
N ALA A 229 -7.64 25.44 -13.23
CA ALA A 229 -6.51 24.59 -12.92
C ALA A 229 -5.35 25.42 -12.35
N THR A 230 -4.53 24.82 -11.50
CA THR A 230 -3.28 25.39 -11.01
C THR A 230 -2.09 24.56 -11.48
N ILE A 231 -0.96 25.22 -11.73
CA ILE A 231 0.31 24.62 -12.12
C ILE A 231 1.38 25.14 -11.17
N GLU A 232 1.97 24.24 -10.39
CA GLU A 232 3.06 24.53 -9.45
C GLU A 232 4.41 24.32 -10.15
N VAL A 233 5.27 25.33 -10.09
CA VAL A 233 6.60 25.30 -10.70
C VAL A 233 7.67 25.65 -9.66
N THR A 234 8.55 24.71 -9.33
CA THR A 234 9.75 24.99 -8.53
C THR A 234 10.88 25.47 -9.43
N PRO A 235 11.59 26.56 -9.08
CA PRO A 235 12.77 27.00 -9.81
C PRO A 235 13.88 25.95 -9.78
N THR A 236 14.47 25.62 -10.94
CA THR A 236 15.69 24.83 -10.97
C THR A 236 16.88 25.73 -10.62
N LEU A 237 17.56 25.45 -9.49
CA LEU A 237 18.72 26.22 -9.04
C LEU A 237 19.75 26.40 -10.18
N PRO A 238 20.46 27.55 -10.24
CA PRO A 238 21.54 27.78 -11.19
C PRO A 238 22.81 27.04 -10.77
N LEU A 239 22.76 25.72 -10.60
CA LEU A 239 23.95 24.87 -10.53
C LEU A 239 24.37 24.49 -11.95
N GLY A 240 24.85 25.50 -12.67
CA GLY A 240 25.84 25.39 -13.74
C GLY A 240 25.53 24.61 -15.01
N ARG A 241 24.39 23.91 -15.16
CA ARG A 241 24.07 23.16 -16.40
C ARG A 241 22.58 23.06 -16.77
N SER A 242 21.64 23.47 -15.93
CA SER A 242 20.21 23.36 -16.30
C SER A 242 19.82 24.47 -17.29
N ARG A 243 19.23 24.08 -18.41
CA ARG A 243 18.62 25.00 -19.39
C ARG A 243 17.18 25.36 -19.03
N SER A 244 16.51 24.64 -18.13
CA SER A 244 15.10 24.87 -17.81
C SER A 244 14.90 26.08 -16.89
N GLN A 245 13.77 26.78 -17.06
CA GLN A 245 13.37 27.93 -16.21
C GLN A 245 12.73 27.50 -14.88
N GLY A 246 12.38 26.22 -14.75
CA GLY A 246 11.71 25.63 -13.60
C GLY A 246 11.32 24.19 -13.89
N ARG A 247 10.86 23.45 -12.87
CA ARG A 247 10.27 22.10 -12.99
C ARG A 247 8.81 22.18 -12.58
N VAL A 248 7.91 21.59 -13.37
CA VAL A 248 6.50 21.46 -13.00
C VAL A 248 6.38 20.33 -11.99
N ASP A 249 5.94 20.65 -10.79
CA ASP A 249 5.73 19.68 -9.71
C ASP A 249 4.29 19.19 -9.66
N GLN A 250 3.32 20.09 -9.87
CA GLN A 250 1.91 19.76 -9.86
C GLN A 250 1.11 20.43 -10.98
N ILE A 251 0.06 19.76 -11.43
CA ILE A 251 -1.00 20.29 -12.30
C ILE A 251 -2.33 19.78 -11.75
N LYS A 252 -3.04 20.64 -10.99
CA LYS A 252 -4.26 20.26 -10.29
C LYS A 252 -5.48 21.02 -10.79
N GLY A 253 -6.60 20.31 -10.92
CA GLY A 253 -7.94 20.87 -11.08
C GLY A 253 -8.63 21.06 -9.73
N LYS A 254 -9.94 21.33 -9.76
CA LYS A 254 -10.74 21.55 -8.55
C LYS A 254 -10.65 20.34 -7.60
N GLY A 255 -10.46 20.58 -6.30
CA GLY A 255 -10.40 19.55 -5.27
C GLY A 255 -9.18 18.64 -5.36
N ASN A 256 -8.01 19.14 -5.73
CA ASN A 256 -6.78 18.34 -5.94
C ASN A 256 -6.86 17.25 -7.02
N GLY A 257 -7.96 17.14 -7.76
CA GLY A 257 -8.11 16.18 -8.85
C GLY A 257 -7.32 16.58 -10.09
N ALA A 258 -7.29 15.72 -11.10
CA ALA A 258 -6.77 16.10 -12.41
C ALA A 258 -7.61 17.24 -13.03
N PRO A 259 -7.00 18.15 -13.82
CA PRO A 259 -7.76 19.12 -14.60
C PRO A 259 -8.81 18.44 -15.48
N VAL A 260 -10.01 19.01 -15.52
CA VAL A 260 -11.11 18.52 -16.37
C VAL A 260 -10.65 18.50 -17.83
N GLU A 261 -11.05 17.46 -18.57
CA GLU A 261 -10.58 17.15 -19.92
C GLU A 261 -10.56 18.36 -20.87
N LYS A 262 -11.62 19.19 -20.86
CA LYS A 262 -11.73 20.38 -21.71
C LYS A 262 -10.62 21.43 -21.49
N TYR A 263 -9.96 21.44 -20.33
CA TYR A 263 -8.89 22.38 -20.00
C TYR A 263 -7.49 21.84 -20.31
N ARG A 264 -7.33 20.52 -20.38
CA ARG A 264 -6.04 19.86 -20.62
C ARG A 264 -5.33 20.37 -21.89
N PRO A 265 -6.00 20.57 -23.05
CA PRO A 265 -5.34 21.10 -24.25
C PRO A 265 -4.72 22.48 -24.05
N MET A 266 -5.37 23.37 -23.28
CA MET A 266 -4.85 24.72 -23.00
C MET A 266 -3.62 24.66 -22.10
N ILE A 267 -3.64 23.80 -21.08
CA ILE A 267 -2.48 23.58 -20.21
C ILE A 267 -1.30 23.05 -21.04
N LYS A 268 -1.53 22.02 -21.87
CA LYS A 268 -0.51 21.47 -22.78
C LYS A 268 0.04 22.54 -23.74
N GLN A 269 -0.84 23.32 -24.36
CA GLN A 269 -0.45 24.40 -25.28
C GLN A 269 0.44 25.43 -24.57
N TRP A 270 0.06 25.88 -23.37
CA TRP A 270 0.86 26.86 -22.65
C TRP A 270 2.22 26.29 -22.25
N LEU A 271 2.27 25.07 -21.68
CA LEU A 271 3.52 24.43 -21.28
C LEU A 271 4.51 24.31 -22.45
N GLN A 272 4.03 24.00 -23.66
CA GLN A 272 4.84 23.97 -24.89
C GLN A 272 5.46 25.33 -25.28
N THR A 273 4.95 26.44 -24.76
CA THR A 273 5.54 27.78 -24.95
C THR A 273 6.56 28.15 -23.88
N THR A 274 6.68 27.34 -22.83
CA THR A 274 7.62 27.55 -21.73
C THR A 274 8.90 26.75 -21.93
N ASN A 275 9.88 26.99 -21.06
CA ASN A 275 11.09 26.17 -20.96
C ASN A 275 11.12 25.47 -19.59
N PHE A 276 9.95 25.07 -19.08
CA PHE A 276 9.82 24.28 -17.86
C PHE A 276 10.08 22.80 -18.16
N ALA A 277 10.66 22.09 -17.21
CA ALA A 277 10.73 20.63 -17.25
C ALA A 277 9.39 20.08 -16.74
N TYR A 278 8.54 19.58 -17.64
CA TYR A 278 7.19 19.10 -17.30
C TYR A 278 6.90 17.71 -17.88
N GLU A 279 7.66 17.26 -18.87
CA GLU A 279 7.34 16.09 -19.69
C GLU A 279 7.36 14.78 -18.89
N ASP A 280 8.09 14.75 -17.78
CA ASP A 280 8.19 13.63 -16.84
C ASP A 280 7.36 13.83 -15.57
N SER A 281 6.65 14.95 -15.42
CA SER A 281 5.80 15.21 -14.26
C SER A 281 4.65 14.19 -14.22
N PRO A 282 4.37 13.54 -13.07
CA PRO A 282 3.22 12.65 -12.90
C PRO A 282 1.90 13.28 -13.34
N ASP A 283 1.66 14.54 -12.94
CA ASP A 283 0.42 15.24 -13.27
C ASP A 283 0.36 15.61 -14.77
N TYR A 284 1.50 15.91 -15.40
CA TYR A 284 1.53 16.11 -16.86
C TYR A 284 1.18 14.84 -17.61
N LEU A 285 1.75 13.70 -17.21
CA LEU A 285 1.44 12.41 -17.81
C LEU A 285 -0.04 12.03 -17.66
N ASN A 286 -0.66 12.39 -16.53
CA ASN A 286 -2.09 12.15 -16.28
C ASN A 286 -3.05 13.07 -17.08
N ILE A 287 -2.57 14.18 -17.65
CA ILE A 287 -3.38 15.02 -18.56
C ILE A 287 -3.19 14.67 -20.05
N LEU A 288 -2.26 13.78 -20.38
CA LEU A 288 -2.14 13.21 -21.72
C LEU A 288 -3.29 12.22 -21.99
N SER A 289 -3.63 12.05 -23.26
CA SER A 289 -4.49 10.94 -23.68
C SER A 289 -3.76 9.60 -23.59
N ALA A 290 -4.50 8.51 -23.46
CA ALA A 290 -3.93 7.16 -23.46
C ALA A 290 -3.01 6.92 -24.67
N GLU A 291 -3.40 7.42 -25.85
CA GLU A 291 -2.61 7.28 -27.07
C GLU A 291 -1.27 8.04 -27.00
N GLU A 292 -1.27 9.27 -26.49
CA GLU A 292 -0.04 10.05 -26.29
C GLU A 292 0.91 9.33 -25.31
N VAL A 293 0.39 8.82 -24.19
CA VAL A 293 1.19 8.07 -23.21
C VAL A 293 1.77 6.78 -23.84
N ARG A 294 0.94 6.01 -24.57
CA ARG A 294 1.38 4.81 -25.28
C ARG A 294 2.50 5.14 -26.28
N GLN A 295 2.34 6.16 -27.11
CA GLN A 295 3.36 6.53 -28.10
C GLN A 295 4.71 6.83 -27.44
N ARG A 296 4.72 7.56 -26.33
CA ARG A 296 5.94 7.85 -25.56
C ARG A 296 6.56 6.61 -24.93
N LEU A 297 5.74 5.69 -24.43
CA LEU A 297 6.19 4.38 -23.93
C LEU A 297 6.84 3.57 -25.07
N PHE A 298 6.17 3.42 -26.21
CA PHE A 298 6.69 2.71 -27.39
C PHE A 298 7.97 3.32 -27.96
N ALA A 299 8.09 4.65 -27.92
CA ALA A 299 9.30 5.35 -28.31
C ALA A 299 10.43 5.26 -27.26
N GLY A 300 10.15 4.74 -26.07
CA GLY A 300 11.11 4.60 -24.98
C GLY A 300 11.46 5.93 -24.29
N GLU A 301 10.67 6.98 -24.50
CA GLU A 301 10.95 8.36 -24.09
C GLU A 301 10.80 8.61 -22.59
N LEU A 302 9.97 7.82 -21.89
CA LEU A 302 9.71 8.00 -20.46
C LEU A 302 10.84 7.47 -19.60
N LYS A 303 11.17 8.13 -18.49
CA LYS A 303 12.10 7.56 -17.49
C LYS A 303 11.46 6.41 -16.72
N LYS A 304 12.27 5.56 -16.09
CA LYS A 304 11.79 4.45 -15.26
C LYS A 304 10.83 4.94 -14.16
N ASP A 305 11.18 6.03 -13.49
CA ASP A 305 10.35 6.62 -12.42
C ASP A 305 9.03 7.18 -12.96
N SER A 306 9.04 7.73 -14.18
CA SER A 306 7.83 8.19 -14.87
C SER A 306 6.89 7.02 -15.17
N GLU A 307 7.43 5.88 -15.64
CA GLU A 307 6.64 4.66 -15.87
C GLU A 307 6.09 4.07 -14.57
N GLN A 308 6.88 4.08 -13.50
CA GLN A 308 6.45 3.67 -12.17
C GLN A 308 5.29 4.55 -11.67
N SER A 309 5.44 5.88 -11.75
CA SER A 309 4.41 6.81 -11.31
C SER A 309 3.12 6.63 -12.12
N LEU A 310 3.22 6.40 -13.43
CA LEU A 310 2.08 6.09 -14.27
C LEU A 310 1.36 4.81 -13.82
N ALA A 311 2.10 3.71 -13.59
CA ALA A 311 1.50 2.47 -13.13
C ALA A 311 0.78 2.64 -11.77
N ARG A 312 1.37 3.40 -10.84
CA ARG A 312 0.83 3.63 -9.51
C ARG A 312 -0.38 4.57 -9.49
N ASN A 313 -0.37 5.63 -10.31
CA ASN A 313 -1.26 6.77 -10.09
C ASN A 313 -2.19 7.09 -11.26
N THR A 314 -2.05 6.43 -12.42
CA THR A 314 -2.91 6.75 -13.57
C THR A 314 -4.39 6.48 -13.23
N GLU A 315 -5.23 7.43 -13.62
CA GLU A 315 -6.70 7.32 -13.57
C GLU A 315 -7.25 6.72 -14.88
N ASP A 316 -6.43 6.63 -15.94
CA ASP A 316 -6.86 6.18 -17.25
C ASP A 316 -6.89 4.63 -17.33
N PRO A 317 -8.06 4.01 -17.53
CA PRO A 317 -8.20 2.56 -17.55
C PRO A 317 -7.47 1.89 -18.72
N GLU A 318 -7.28 2.57 -19.85
CA GLU A 318 -6.50 2.02 -20.98
C GLU A 318 -5.02 1.93 -20.63
N ILE A 319 -4.50 2.87 -19.85
CA ILE A 319 -3.11 2.84 -19.39
C ILE A 319 -2.90 1.77 -18.33
N ILE A 320 -3.85 1.58 -17.41
CA ILE A 320 -3.84 0.44 -16.49
C ILE A 320 -3.80 -0.89 -17.26
N SER A 321 -4.68 -1.03 -18.26
CA SER A 321 -4.74 -2.21 -19.13
C SER A 321 -3.44 -2.41 -19.91
N PHE A 322 -2.80 -1.32 -20.36
CA PHE A 322 -1.47 -1.39 -20.97
C PHE A 322 -0.45 -1.98 -19.98
N PHE A 323 -0.35 -1.47 -18.75
CA PHE A 323 0.61 -2.01 -17.76
C PHE A 323 0.32 -3.48 -17.41
N LEU A 324 -0.95 -3.88 -17.31
CA LEU A 324 -1.32 -5.29 -17.15
C LEU A 324 -0.75 -6.15 -18.30
N SER A 325 -0.86 -5.69 -19.55
CA SER A 325 -0.27 -6.38 -20.71
C SER A 325 1.26 -6.49 -20.61
N GLN A 326 1.91 -5.48 -20.03
CA GLN A 326 3.35 -5.45 -19.85
C GLN A 326 3.83 -6.43 -18.75
N ILE A 327 2.98 -6.82 -17.79
CA ILE A 327 3.30 -7.92 -16.87
C ILE A 327 3.49 -9.23 -17.65
N LEU A 328 2.61 -9.52 -18.62
CA LEU A 328 2.77 -10.70 -19.47
C LEU A 328 4.04 -10.61 -20.31
N ALA A 329 4.32 -9.44 -20.90
CA ALA A 329 5.51 -9.20 -21.73
C ALA A 329 6.82 -9.32 -20.93
N ALA A 330 6.84 -8.83 -19.69
CA ALA A 330 8.01 -8.84 -18.82
C ALA A 330 8.17 -10.14 -18.01
N GLY A 331 7.07 -10.86 -17.81
CA GLY A 331 7.01 -12.06 -17.01
C GLY A 331 7.35 -13.32 -17.79
N TYR A 332 7.83 -14.34 -17.09
CA TYR A 332 7.97 -15.67 -17.69
C TYR A 332 6.62 -16.35 -17.72
N THR A 333 5.98 -16.45 -18.88
CA THR A 333 4.67 -17.12 -19.02
C THR A 333 4.78 -18.58 -19.43
N TYR A 334 3.72 -19.35 -19.17
CA TYR A 334 3.52 -20.64 -19.84
C TYR A 334 3.17 -20.39 -21.31
N GLY A 335 3.87 -21.05 -22.24
CA GLY A 335 3.63 -20.89 -23.68
C GLY A 335 4.24 -19.66 -24.35
N GLY A 336 4.82 -18.71 -23.59
CA GLY A 336 5.35 -17.46 -24.15
C GLY A 336 4.25 -16.40 -24.34
N THR A 337 4.63 -15.23 -24.86
CA THR A 337 3.70 -14.14 -25.21
C THR A 337 4.20 -13.44 -26.46
N ASP A 338 3.28 -13.02 -27.33
CA ASP A 338 3.58 -12.20 -28.51
C ASP A 338 3.62 -10.69 -28.18
N ILE A 339 3.33 -10.33 -26.93
CA ILE A 339 3.35 -8.93 -26.47
C ILE A 339 4.81 -8.49 -26.33
N ALA A 340 5.21 -7.49 -27.12
CA ALA A 340 6.51 -6.86 -26.98
C ALA A 340 6.61 -6.12 -25.64
N LYS A 341 7.72 -6.35 -24.92
CA LYS A 341 8.06 -5.56 -23.73
C LYS A 341 8.55 -4.18 -24.16
N VAL A 342 7.83 -3.17 -23.72
CA VAL A 342 8.07 -1.75 -24.04
C VAL A 342 8.51 -0.98 -22.80
N THR A 343 7.97 -1.35 -21.64
CA THR A 343 8.33 -0.74 -20.35
C THR A 343 9.75 -1.10 -19.90
N LYS A 344 10.37 -0.20 -19.14
CA LYS A 344 11.63 -0.38 -18.40
C LYS A 344 11.43 -1.14 -17.09
N LEU A 345 10.19 -1.32 -16.63
CA LEU A 345 9.86 -2.02 -15.40
C LEU A 345 9.92 -3.55 -15.58
N ASP A 346 10.21 -4.28 -14.50
CA ASP A 346 10.01 -5.73 -14.45
C ASP A 346 8.58 -6.09 -14.02
N ALA A 347 8.20 -7.36 -14.18
CA ALA A 347 6.84 -7.83 -13.91
C ALA A 347 6.41 -7.64 -12.45
N ASP A 348 7.33 -7.83 -11.48
CA ASP A 348 7.04 -7.69 -10.06
C ASP A 348 6.78 -6.23 -9.69
N SER A 349 7.63 -5.33 -10.19
CA SER A 349 7.47 -3.88 -10.03
C SER A 349 6.14 -3.40 -10.58
N ILE A 350 5.76 -3.82 -11.80
CA ILE A 350 4.49 -3.42 -12.40
C ILE A 350 3.31 -3.91 -11.55
N ALA A 351 3.32 -5.18 -11.13
CA ALA A 351 2.27 -5.73 -10.27
C ALA A 351 2.18 -4.98 -8.94
N GLY A 352 3.33 -4.69 -8.31
CA GLY A 352 3.42 -3.93 -7.06
C GLY A 352 2.84 -2.52 -7.18
N TYR A 353 3.16 -1.79 -8.25
CA TYR A 353 2.63 -0.44 -8.47
C TYR A 353 1.14 -0.45 -8.80
N LEU A 354 0.68 -1.39 -9.64
CA LEU A 354 -0.75 -1.52 -9.93
C LEU A 354 -1.56 -1.84 -8.68
N LEU A 355 -1.06 -2.70 -7.79
CA LEU A 355 -1.74 -3.01 -6.52
C LEU A 355 -1.95 -1.78 -5.61
N ARG A 356 -1.12 -0.74 -5.77
CA ARG A 356 -1.23 0.55 -5.06
C ARG A 356 -2.03 1.59 -5.84
N ASN A 357 -2.59 1.24 -6.99
CA ASN A 357 -3.40 2.14 -7.80
C ASN A 357 -4.88 2.02 -7.39
N ASP A 358 -5.41 3.09 -6.81
CA ASP A 358 -6.79 3.17 -6.31
C ASP A 358 -7.85 3.12 -7.44
N ASN A 359 -7.42 3.30 -8.70
CA ASN A 359 -8.29 3.28 -9.88
C ASN A 359 -8.42 1.89 -10.54
N LEU A 360 -7.90 0.83 -9.90
CA LEU A 360 -8.15 -0.54 -10.34
C LEU A 360 -9.63 -0.91 -10.20
N ASN A 361 -10.34 -0.94 -11.33
CA ASN A 361 -11.69 -1.50 -11.42
C ASN A 361 -11.69 -3.04 -11.34
N GLU A 362 -12.88 -3.61 -11.28
CA GLU A 362 -13.09 -5.06 -11.14
C GLU A 362 -12.48 -5.88 -12.29
N ASP A 363 -12.52 -5.37 -13.53
CA ASP A 363 -11.95 -6.03 -14.71
C ASP A 363 -10.43 -6.06 -14.67
N HIS A 364 -9.80 -4.96 -14.24
CA HIS A 364 -8.35 -4.89 -14.03
C HIS A 364 -7.90 -5.85 -12.94
N ARG A 365 -8.65 -5.93 -11.83
CA ARG A 365 -8.35 -6.86 -10.72
C ARG A 365 -8.45 -8.30 -11.16
N LEU A 366 -9.55 -8.68 -11.82
CA LEU A 366 -9.73 -10.01 -12.39
C LEU A 366 -8.62 -10.34 -13.41
N SER A 367 -8.23 -9.37 -14.23
CA SER A 367 -7.15 -9.53 -15.20
C SER A 367 -5.81 -9.79 -14.51
N LEU A 368 -5.50 -9.06 -13.43
CA LEU A 368 -4.26 -9.28 -12.66
C LEU A 368 -4.23 -10.66 -12.01
N VAL A 369 -5.36 -11.14 -11.47
CA VAL A 369 -5.48 -12.52 -10.96
C VAL A 369 -5.22 -13.53 -12.08
N LYS A 370 -5.84 -13.36 -13.26
CA LYS A 370 -5.64 -14.26 -14.41
C LYS A 370 -4.19 -14.26 -14.89
N ILE A 371 -3.59 -13.08 -15.03
CA ILE A 371 -2.18 -12.92 -15.43
C ILE A 371 -1.28 -13.66 -14.45
N ASN A 372 -1.50 -13.50 -13.15
CA ASN A 372 -0.72 -14.15 -12.11
C ASN A 372 -0.69 -15.69 -12.26
N PHE A 373 -1.79 -16.33 -12.69
CA PHE A 373 -1.84 -17.77 -12.98
C PHE A 373 -1.22 -18.18 -14.32
N GLN A 374 -1.00 -17.23 -15.24
CA GLN A 374 -0.30 -17.48 -16.51
C GLN A 374 1.23 -17.42 -16.36
N LEU A 375 1.72 -16.85 -15.26
CA LEU A 375 3.13 -16.73 -14.97
C LEU A 375 3.70 -18.05 -14.41
N ARG A 376 4.90 -18.41 -14.87
CA ARG A 376 5.71 -19.49 -14.29
C ARG A 376 6.13 -19.19 -12.86
N ARG A 377 6.25 -17.90 -12.52
CA ARG A 377 6.50 -17.40 -11.17
C ARG A 377 5.36 -16.43 -10.81
N PRO A 378 4.37 -16.88 -10.03
CA PRO A 378 3.33 -16.00 -9.52
C PRO A 378 3.91 -14.84 -8.71
N LEU A 379 3.21 -13.71 -8.72
CA LEU A 379 3.63 -12.43 -8.15
C LEU A 379 2.79 -12.02 -6.93
N LEU A 380 1.56 -12.53 -6.81
CA LEU A 380 0.61 -12.02 -5.83
C LEU A 380 0.78 -12.68 -4.47
N GLY A 381 0.74 -14.01 -4.39
CA GLY A 381 0.83 -14.72 -3.11
C GLY A 381 -0.13 -14.13 -2.07
N ILE A 382 0.38 -13.72 -0.91
CA ILE A 382 -0.43 -13.10 0.16
C ILE A 382 -1.09 -11.77 -0.27
N ARG A 383 -0.55 -11.04 -1.25
CA ARG A 383 -1.13 -9.80 -1.78
C ARG A 383 -2.44 -10.03 -2.53
N MET A 384 -2.79 -11.29 -2.84
CA MET A 384 -4.08 -11.67 -3.41
C MET A 384 -5.26 -11.19 -2.56
N ALA A 385 -5.13 -11.25 -1.22
CA ALA A 385 -6.17 -10.79 -0.31
C ALA A 385 -6.40 -9.27 -0.38
N MET A 386 -5.35 -8.48 -0.63
CA MET A 386 -5.46 -7.04 -0.83
C MET A 386 -6.14 -6.73 -2.17
N LEU A 387 -5.75 -7.45 -3.23
CA LEU A 387 -6.32 -7.27 -4.57
C LEU A 387 -7.82 -7.54 -4.62
N ILE A 388 -8.27 -8.60 -3.92
CA ILE A 388 -9.69 -9.02 -3.88
C ILE A 388 -10.52 -8.19 -2.90
N GLY A 389 -9.88 -7.42 -2.01
CA GLY A 389 -10.55 -6.64 -0.98
C GLY A 389 -10.89 -7.44 0.29
N ALA A 390 -10.25 -8.59 0.51
CA ALA A 390 -10.42 -9.43 1.70
C ALA A 390 -9.62 -8.92 2.92
N ARG A 391 -8.46 -8.28 2.69
CA ARG A 391 -7.60 -7.70 3.75
C ARG A 391 -7.11 -6.32 3.34
N GLY A 392 -7.43 -5.29 4.13
CA GLY A 392 -6.97 -3.91 3.91
C GLY A 392 -7.94 -2.86 4.46
N ILE A 393 -7.40 -1.76 4.96
CA ILE A 393 -8.08 -0.47 5.22
C ILE A 393 -8.51 0.05 3.83
N GLY A 394 -9.64 0.70 3.53
CA GLY A 394 -10.80 1.24 4.21
C GLY A 394 -11.61 1.99 3.11
N ALA A 395 -12.79 2.50 3.43
CA ALA A 395 -13.64 3.41 2.64
C ALA A 395 -13.12 3.85 1.24
N GLY A 396 -13.77 3.38 0.17
CA GLY A 396 -13.55 3.89 -1.19
C GLY A 396 -13.19 2.85 -2.27
N GLN A 397 -13.35 1.55 -2.02
CA GLN A 397 -13.17 0.56 -3.08
C GLN A 397 -14.15 0.85 -4.24
N ASN A 398 -13.62 1.21 -5.41
CA ASN A 398 -14.40 1.39 -6.65
C ASN A 398 -14.92 0.06 -7.23
N PHE A 399 -15.04 -0.99 -6.41
CA PHE A 399 -15.51 -2.32 -6.79
C PHE A 399 -16.14 -3.03 -5.58
N ASP A 400 -16.92 -4.07 -5.85
CA ASP A 400 -17.53 -4.93 -4.84
C ASP A 400 -16.71 -6.23 -4.68
N PRO A 401 -16.11 -6.50 -3.49
CA PRO A 401 -15.41 -7.75 -3.21
C PRO A 401 -16.24 -9.01 -3.43
N ALA A 402 -17.55 -8.98 -3.18
CA ALA A 402 -18.42 -10.14 -3.37
C ALA A 402 -18.65 -10.44 -4.85
N SER A 403 -18.94 -9.40 -5.64
CA SER A 403 -18.99 -9.48 -7.11
C SER A 403 -17.68 -10.01 -7.69
N LEU A 404 -16.54 -9.40 -7.30
CA LEU A 404 -15.23 -9.81 -7.79
C LEU A 404 -14.91 -11.27 -7.44
N SER A 405 -15.21 -11.69 -6.20
CA SER A 405 -15.02 -13.08 -5.76
C SER A 405 -15.81 -14.06 -6.62
N SER A 406 -17.05 -13.71 -6.96
CA SER A 406 -17.92 -14.53 -7.81
C SER A 406 -17.36 -14.65 -9.23
N ARG A 407 -16.89 -13.54 -9.81
CA ARG A 407 -16.28 -13.53 -11.14
C ARG A 407 -14.95 -14.27 -11.20
N ILE A 408 -14.13 -14.18 -10.14
CA ILE A 408 -12.89 -14.95 -10.02
C ILE A 408 -13.21 -16.43 -9.99
N TRP A 409 -14.18 -16.85 -9.16
CA TRP A 409 -14.57 -18.25 -9.07
C TRP A 409 -15.18 -18.78 -10.38
N GLU A 410 -16.03 -18.01 -11.04
CA GLU A 410 -16.57 -18.36 -12.36
C GLU A 410 -15.45 -18.54 -13.40
N ALA A 411 -14.48 -17.62 -13.42
CA ALA A 411 -13.41 -17.65 -14.41
C ALA A 411 -12.33 -18.71 -14.13
N LEU A 412 -12.04 -18.99 -12.86
CA LEU A 412 -10.86 -19.75 -12.46
C LEU A 412 -11.16 -20.95 -11.54
N GLY A 413 -12.38 -21.14 -11.06
CA GLY A 413 -12.71 -22.19 -10.08
C GLY A 413 -12.31 -23.59 -10.53
N SER A 414 -12.52 -23.93 -11.81
CA SER A 414 -12.07 -25.21 -12.38
C SER A 414 -10.54 -25.39 -12.40
N GLU A 415 -9.79 -24.30 -12.55
CA GLU A 415 -8.33 -24.32 -12.50
C GLU A 415 -7.82 -24.31 -11.05
N LEU A 416 -8.45 -23.53 -10.17
CA LEU A 416 -8.13 -23.46 -8.73
C LEU A 416 -8.31 -24.81 -8.05
N THR A 417 -9.26 -25.62 -8.51
CA THR A 417 -9.58 -26.95 -7.97
C THR A 417 -8.87 -28.09 -8.68
N ARG A 418 -7.86 -27.80 -9.50
CA ARG A 418 -7.06 -28.82 -10.21
C ARG A 418 -5.60 -28.82 -9.77
N GLY A 419 -5.05 -30.00 -9.48
CA GLY A 419 -3.65 -30.15 -9.13
C GLY A 419 -3.30 -29.43 -7.82
N TYR A 420 -2.02 -29.13 -7.61
CA TYR A 420 -1.55 -28.51 -6.36
C TYR A 420 -0.49 -27.44 -6.66
N ALA A 421 -0.73 -26.22 -6.18
CA ALA A 421 0.18 -25.08 -6.24
C ALA A 421 -0.17 -24.06 -5.15
N ASP A 422 0.84 -23.45 -4.52
CA ASP A 422 0.66 -22.50 -3.41
C ASP A 422 -0.18 -21.29 -3.80
N GLU A 423 0.00 -20.80 -5.02
CA GLU A 423 -0.77 -19.65 -5.51
C GLU A 423 -2.28 -19.91 -5.58
N LYS A 424 -2.67 -21.15 -5.86
CA LYS A 424 -4.09 -21.56 -5.83
C LYS A 424 -4.64 -21.48 -4.41
N LEU A 425 -3.83 -21.82 -3.40
CA LEU A 425 -4.20 -21.71 -2.00
C LEU A 425 -4.31 -20.25 -1.55
N TYR A 426 -3.41 -19.37 -1.96
CA TYR A 426 -3.54 -17.94 -1.65
C TYR A 426 -4.80 -17.32 -2.27
N CYS A 427 -5.16 -17.72 -3.49
CA CYS A 427 -6.43 -17.31 -4.12
C CYS A 427 -7.64 -17.85 -3.36
N MET A 428 -7.69 -19.15 -3.07
CA MET A 428 -8.78 -19.73 -2.29
C MET A 428 -8.88 -19.14 -0.87
N GLN A 429 -7.76 -18.81 -0.24
CA GLN A 429 -7.73 -18.13 1.04
C GLN A 429 -8.34 -16.74 0.95
N ALA A 430 -7.93 -15.93 -0.02
CA ALA A 430 -8.49 -14.60 -0.22
C ALA A 430 -10.01 -14.66 -0.47
N LEU A 431 -10.47 -15.61 -1.29
CA LEU A 431 -11.91 -15.83 -1.52
C LEU A 431 -12.66 -16.28 -0.26
N MET A 432 -12.03 -17.11 0.59
CA MET A 432 -12.62 -17.57 1.86
C MET A 432 -12.84 -16.42 2.85
N GLU A 433 -11.97 -15.41 2.81
CA GLU A 433 -11.93 -14.29 3.75
C GLU A 433 -12.86 -13.12 3.38
N VAL A 434 -13.37 -13.07 2.16
CA VAL A 434 -14.41 -12.09 1.80
C VAL A 434 -15.71 -12.43 2.53
N ASP A 435 -16.14 -11.55 3.43
CA ASP A 435 -17.29 -11.79 4.32
C ASP A 435 -18.58 -12.08 3.52
N GLU A 436 -18.86 -11.26 2.50
CA GLU A 436 -20.06 -11.31 1.66
C GLU A 436 -19.99 -12.30 0.49
N SER A 437 -18.90 -13.06 0.33
CA SER A 437 -18.78 -14.02 -0.78
C SER A 437 -19.85 -15.11 -0.70
N ALA A 438 -20.32 -15.59 -1.86
CA ALA A 438 -21.32 -16.65 -1.93
C ALA A 438 -20.92 -17.90 -1.14
N SER A 439 -21.85 -18.44 -0.33
CA SER A 439 -21.60 -19.63 0.49
C SER A 439 -21.25 -20.86 -0.36
N SER A 440 -21.77 -20.95 -1.59
CA SER A 440 -21.42 -22.02 -2.55
C SER A 440 -19.93 -22.04 -2.88
N ILE A 441 -19.30 -20.88 -3.09
CA ILE A 441 -17.85 -20.77 -3.37
C ILE A 441 -17.05 -21.35 -2.19
N LYS A 442 -17.41 -20.91 -0.98
CA LYS A 442 -16.76 -21.36 0.27
C LYS A 442 -16.91 -22.87 0.46
N GLU A 443 -18.10 -23.43 0.17
CA GLU A 443 -18.35 -24.87 0.24
C GLU A 443 -17.58 -25.66 -0.83
N GLU A 444 -17.52 -25.18 -2.07
CA GLU A 444 -16.76 -25.82 -3.14
C GLU A 444 -15.25 -25.85 -2.83
N ILE A 445 -14.70 -24.77 -2.28
CA ILE A 445 -13.32 -24.71 -1.79
C ILE A 445 -13.07 -25.81 -0.75
N ILE A 446 -13.92 -25.89 0.28
CA ILE A 446 -13.78 -26.92 1.33
C ILE A 446 -13.93 -28.33 0.76
N ASN A 447 -14.91 -28.54 -0.13
CA ASN A 447 -15.11 -29.83 -0.78
C ASN A 447 -13.86 -30.30 -1.53
N HIS A 448 -13.20 -29.38 -2.25
CA HIS A 448 -11.95 -29.65 -2.95
C HIS A 448 -10.80 -29.94 -1.96
N LEU A 449 -10.58 -29.10 -0.96
CA LEU A 449 -9.47 -29.22 -0.01
C LEU A 449 -9.56 -30.46 0.91
N LEU A 450 -10.77 -31.01 1.07
CA LEU A 450 -11.05 -32.24 1.80
C LEU A 450 -11.29 -33.44 0.87
N SER A 451 -11.02 -33.31 -0.43
CA SER A 451 -11.15 -34.41 -1.39
C SER A 451 -9.98 -35.38 -1.29
N GLU A 452 -10.25 -36.64 -1.60
CA GLU A 452 -9.23 -37.69 -1.74
C GLU A 452 -8.11 -37.27 -2.69
N GLU A 453 -8.49 -36.72 -3.85
CA GLU A 453 -7.55 -36.26 -4.88
C GLU A 453 -6.59 -35.19 -4.34
N TYR A 454 -7.11 -34.19 -3.62
CA TYR A 454 -6.28 -33.14 -3.04
C TYR A 454 -5.37 -33.68 -1.95
N LEU A 455 -5.89 -34.48 -1.00
CA LEU A 455 -5.09 -35.03 0.11
C LEU A 455 -3.97 -35.94 -0.40
N GLU A 456 -4.23 -36.76 -1.42
CA GLU A 456 -3.19 -37.56 -2.07
C GLU A 456 -2.14 -36.69 -2.77
N GLY A 457 -2.59 -35.71 -3.57
CA GLY A 457 -1.72 -34.81 -4.32
C GLY A 457 -0.81 -34.00 -3.39
N ALA A 458 -1.38 -33.42 -2.34
CA ALA A 458 -0.66 -32.63 -1.35
C ALA A 458 0.43 -33.45 -0.65
N VAL A 459 0.12 -34.66 -0.18
CA VAL A 459 1.13 -35.53 0.47
C VAL A 459 2.24 -35.96 -0.49
N ARG A 460 1.94 -36.17 -1.78
CA ARG A 460 2.96 -36.53 -2.79
C ARG A 460 3.95 -35.38 -3.04
N GLN A 461 3.47 -34.13 -3.05
CA GLN A 461 4.34 -32.96 -3.22
C GLN A 461 5.13 -32.59 -1.96
N ASN A 462 4.58 -32.88 -0.77
CA ASN A 462 5.14 -32.57 0.55
C ASN A 462 6.41 -33.37 0.93
N LYS A 463 7.11 -33.98 -0.03
CA LYS A 463 8.41 -34.62 0.19
C LYS A 463 9.59 -33.63 0.18
N ASN A 464 9.43 -32.40 -0.33
CA ASN A 464 10.57 -31.50 -0.60
C ASN A 464 10.46 -30.01 -0.16
N THR A 465 9.34 -29.51 0.40
CA THR A 465 9.20 -28.06 0.69
C THR A 465 8.34 -27.79 1.93
N LEU A 466 8.99 -27.60 3.07
CA LEU A 466 8.35 -27.41 4.39
C LEU A 466 8.76 -26.08 5.02
N SER A 467 8.04 -24.99 4.72
CA SER A 467 7.92 -23.83 5.63
C SER A 467 6.78 -22.88 5.24
N HIS A 468 6.56 -22.59 3.95
CA HIS A 468 5.59 -21.56 3.52
C HIS A 468 4.18 -22.10 3.20
N GLN A 469 4.04 -23.38 2.81
CA GLN A 469 2.78 -23.95 2.31
C GLN A 469 1.70 -24.23 3.38
N GLN A 470 2.11 -24.34 4.65
CA GLN A 470 1.22 -24.77 5.74
C GLN A 470 0.28 -23.65 6.24
N GLN A 471 0.61 -22.38 6.00
CA GLN A 471 -0.22 -21.27 6.46
C GLN A 471 -1.54 -21.13 5.70
N PRO A 472 -1.59 -21.10 4.35
CA PRO A 472 -2.86 -20.84 3.66
C PRO A 472 -3.86 -21.99 3.78
N TYR A 473 -3.44 -23.26 3.70
CA TYR A 473 -4.36 -24.40 3.85
C TYR A 473 -5.09 -24.39 5.20
N GLY A 474 -4.34 -24.31 6.31
CA GLY A 474 -4.93 -24.22 7.64
C GLY A 474 -5.81 -22.99 7.82
N SER A 475 -5.37 -21.83 7.32
CA SER A 475 -6.12 -20.58 7.40
C SER A 475 -7.47 -20.66 6.67
N ILE A 476 -7.54 -21.33 5.52
CA ILE A 476 -8.80 -21.55 4.78
C ILE A 476 -9.77 -22.36 5.64
N LEU A 477 -9.31 -23.46 6.24
CA LEU A 477 -10.18 -24.33 7.05
C LEU A 477 -10.67 -23.60 8.31
N GLN A 478 -9.78 -22.87 8.98
CA GLN A 478 -10.12 -22.05 10.15
C GLN A 478 -11.09 -20.92 9.78
N GLY A 479 -10.85 -20.25 8.65
CA GLY A 479 -11.70 -19.20 8.10
C GLY A 479 -13.13 -19.69 7.85
N TYR A 480 -13.28 -20.89 7.27
CA TYR A 480 -14.59 -21.52 7.09
C TYR A 480 -15.31 -21.77 8.43
N LEU A 481 -14.59 -22.32 9.41
CA LEU A 481 -15.15 -22.63 10.73
C LEU A 481 -15.62 -21.39 11.51
N PHE A 482 -14.99 -20.24 11.26
CA PHE A 482 -15.28 -18.96 11.90
C PHE A 482 -16.43 -18.18 11.23
N GLN A 483 -16.98 -18.65 10.12
CA GLN A 483 -18.04 -17.94 9.40
C GLN A 483 -19.29 -17.71 10.25
N LYS A 484 -20.11 -16.73 9.84
CA LYS A 484 -21.38 -16.41 10.50
C LYS A 484 -22.36 -17.59 10.48
N SER A 485 -22.34 -18.39 9.40
CA SER A 485 -23.29 -19.48 9.15
C SER A 485 -22.65 -20.67 8.38
N PRO A 486 -21.63 -21.37 8.93
CA PRO A 486 -21.03 -22.52 8.25
C PRO A 486 -21.99 -23.72 8.24
N ALA A 487 -21.94 -24.53 7.18
CA ALA A 487 -22.80 -25.70 7.06
C ALA A 487 -22.41 -26.77 8.10
N ARG A 488 -23.38 -27.23 8.91
CA ARG A 488 -23.16 -28.23 9.98
C ARG A 488 -22.48 -29.51 9.47
N GLU A 489 -22.88 -29.97 8.29
CA GLU A 489 -22.29 -31.14 7.65
C GLU A 489 -20.79 -30.94 7.33
N GLN A 490 -20.43 -29.75 6.85
CA GLN A 490 -19.03 -29.42 6.54
C GLN A 490 -18.19 -29.26 7.80
N VAL A 491 -18.74 -28.67 8.87
CA VAL A 491 -18.06 -28.60 10.18
C VAL A 491 -17.82 -30.01 10.73
N ARG A 492 -18.82 -30.90 10.63
CA ARG A 492 -18.67 -32.31 10.99
C ARG A 492 -17.61 -33.01 10.12
N ARG A 493 -17.58 -32.75 8.81
CA ARG A 493 -16.57 -33.31 7.89
C ARG A 493 -15.15 -32.82 8.21
N LEU A 494 -14.99 -31.55 8.57
CA LEU A 494 -13.71 -30.98 9.04
C LEU A 494 -13.23 -31.62 10.35
N TYR A 495 -14.14 -32.05 11.20
CA TYR A 495 -13.78 -32.86 12.36
C TYR A 495 -13.34 -34.27 11.95
N THR A 496 -14.14 -34.97 11.15
CA THR A 496 -13.90 -36.38 10.85
C THR A 496 -12.72 -36.63 9.90
N VAL A 497 -12.38 -35.69 9.02
CA VAL A 497 -11.21 -35.79 8.13
C VAL A 497 -9.90 -35.91 8.90
N GLN A 498 -9.86 -35.46 10.16
CA GLN A 498 -8.68 -35.62 11.02
C GLN A 498 -8.35 -37.09 11.32
N ARG A 499 -9.28 -38.01 11.08
CA ARG A 499 -9.06 -39.46 11.17
C ARG A 499 -8.22 -40.01 10.02
N ASP A 500 -8.10 -39.25 8.93
CA ASP A 500 -7.28 -39.59 7.79
C ASP A 500 -5.79 -39.38 8.12
N GLU A 501 -4.96 -40.41 7.91
CA GLU A 501 -3.52 -40.35 8.20
C GLU A 501 -2.75 -39.34 7.32
N ARG A 502 -3.32 -38.91 6.20
CA ARG A 502 -2.76 -37.89 5.30
C ARG A 502 -3.02 -36.49 5.85
N PHE A 503 -4.18 -36.24 6.44
CA PHE A 503 -4.61 -34.90 6.83
C PHE A 503 -3.62 -34.18 7.77
N PRO A 504 -3.11 -34.80 8.86
CA PRO A 504 -2.09 -34.18 9.70
C PRO A 504 -0.80 -33.80 8.96
N LYS A 505 -0.47 -34.53 7.88
CA LYS A 505 0.72 -34.24 7.05
C LYS A 505 0.48 -33.02 6.16
N VAL A 506 -0.75 -32.82 5.69
CA VAL A 506 -1.14 -31.68 4.84
C VAL A 506 -1.27 -30.39 5.65
N ILE A 507 -2.02 -30.44 6.75
CA ILE A 507 -2.34 -29.24 7.55
C ILE A 507 -1.16 -28.71 8.38
N GLY A 508 -0.21 -29.58 8.73
CA GLY A 508 0.95 -29.22 9.52
C GLY A 508 0.63 -28.82 10.96
N SER A 509 1.61 -28.26 11.66
CA SER A 509 1.52 -27.99 13.11
C SER A 509 0.82 -26.66 13.46
N ILE A 510 0.82 -25.71 12.51
CA ILE A 510 0.30 -24.34 12.65
C ILE A 510 -1.22 -24.28 12.34
N GLY A 511 -1.72 -25.15 11.46
CA GLY A 511 -3.12 -25.15 11.00
C GLY A 511 -4.13 -25.86 11.89
N ARG A 512 -3.92 -25.97 13.21
CA ARG A 512 -4.82 -26.74 14.09
C ARG A 512 -6.25 -26.19 14.02
N ILE A 513 -7.24 -27.06 13.81
CA ILE A 513 -8.66 -26.67 13.66
C ILE A 513 -9.54 -27.03 14.87
N ASN A 514 -9.02 -27.76 15.87
CA ASN A 514 -9.84 -28.29 16.97
C ASN A 514 -10.56 -27.22 17.79
N GLY A 515 -9.87 -26.12 18.13
CA GLY A 515 -10.50 -24.99 18.83
C GLY A 515 -11.60 -24.34 17.99
N TYR A 516 -11.31 -24.13 16.70
CA TYR A 516 -12.24 -23.55 15.74
C TYR A 516 -13.48 -24.42 15.52
N VAL A 517 -13.35 -25.76 15.51
CA VAL A 517 -14.49 -26.68 15.45
C VAL A 517 -15.35 -26.53 16.70
N ALA A 518 -14.75 -26.54 17.90
CA ALA A 518 -15.47 -26.43 19.16
C ALA A 518 -16.27 -25.12 19.29
N SER A 519 -15.68 -24.01 18.85
CA SER A 519 -16.30 -22.69 18.88
C SER A 519 -17.17 -22.38 17.65
N SER A 520 -17.28 -23.30 16.67
CA SER A 520 -17.96 -23.02 15.41
C SER A 520 -19.47 -22.85 15.59
N ARG A 521 -20.06 -21.94 14.80
CA ARG A 521 -21.51 -21.80 14.65
C ARG A 521 -22.18 -22.92 13.86
N GLY A 522 -21.40 -23.85 13.32
CA GLY A 522 -21.88 -25.09 12.69
C GLY A 522 -21.85 -26.29 13.63
N MET A 523 -21.58 -26.09 14.92
CA MET A 523 -21.62 -27.16 15.92
C MET A 523 -23.03 -27.77 16.02
N SER A 524 -23.11 -29.06 16.33
CA SER A 524 -24.36 -29.83 16.44
C SER A 524 -24.23 -31.00 17.40
N ASP A 525 -25.38 -31.50 17.88
CA ASP A 525 -25.45 -32.68 18.76
C ASP A 525 -24.83 -33.93 18.10
N ASP A 526 -25.05 -34.14 16.79
CA ASP A 526 -24.44 -35.27 16.05
C ASP A 526 -22.91 -35.22 16.05
N LEU A 527 -22.35 -34.01 15.90
CA LEU A 527 -20.90 -33.80 15.98
C LEU A 527 -20.40 -33.97 17.42
N ALA A 528 -21.15 -33.51 18.42
CA ALA A 528 -20.83 -33.76 19.82
C ALA A 528 -20.78 -35.27 20.12
N ASP A 529 -21.71 -36.05 19.58
CA ASP A 529 -21.73 -37.52 19.72
C ASP A 529 -20.51 -38.18 19.07
N ASP A 530 -20.12 -37.74 17.88
CA ASP A 530 -18.88 -38.21 17.24
C ASP A 530 -17.64 -37.93 18.11
N ILE A 531 -17.57 -36.74 18.70
CA ILE A 531 -16.47 -36.34 19.59
C ILE A 531 -16.47 -37.19 20.86
N ILE A 532 -17.62 -37.33 21.53
CA ILE A 532 -17.77 -38.14 22.74
C ILE A 532 -17.34 -39.60 22.48
N LYS A 533 -17.73 -40.14 21.33
CA LYS A 533 -17.34 -41.49 20.92
C LYS A 533 -15.83 -41.62 20.75
N ASP A 534 -15.19 -40.66 20.08
CA ASP A 534 -13.75 -40.67 19.88
C ASP A 534 -12.99 -40.54 21.21
N VAL A 535 -13.46 -39.68 22.13
CA VAL A 535 -12.94 -39.55 23.51
C VAL A 535 -12.96 -40.90 24.24
N LYS A 536 -14.12 -41.57 24.27
CA LYS A 536 -14.31 -42.84 24.97
C LYS A 536 -13.46 -43.97 24.41
N SER A 537 -13.04 -43.86 23.14
CA SER A 537 -12.26 -44.89 22.45
C SER A 537 -10.74 -44.74 22.60
N ASP A 538 -10.27 -43.79 23.43
CA ASP A 538 -8.86 -43.42 23.63
C ASP A 538 -8.12 -43.04 22.33
N LYS A 539 -8.88 -42.73 21.27
CA LYS A 539 -8.38 -42.11 20.04
C LYS A 539 -8.18 -40.63 20.32
N ARG A 540 -7.21 -40.32 21.19
CA ARG A 540 -6.85 -38.95 21.60
C ARG A 540 -6.22 -38.20 20.44
N TYR A 541 -7.06 -37.71 19.54
CA TYR A 541 -6.77 -36.45 18.85
C TYR A 541 -6.76 -35.36 19.93
N ALA A 542 -5.84 -34.41 19.87
CA ALA A 542 -5.60 -33.38 20.89
C ALA A 542 -6.75 -32.36 21.04
N PHE A 543 -7.99 -32.84 21.19
CA PHE A 543 -9.25 -32.12 21.12
C PHE A 543 -9.76 -31.73 22.52
N ILE A 544 -9.55 -32.60 23.51
CA ILE A 544 -10.34 -32.58 24.74
C ILE A 544 -9.76 -31.62 25.78
N GLN A 545 -8.45 -31.62 26.05
CA GLN A 545 -7.97 -30.90 27.24
C GLN A 545 -8.04 -29.36 27.15
N ARG A 546 -8.03 -28.77 25.95
CA ARG A 546 -7.96 -27.29 25.79
C ARG A 546 -9.25 -26.63 25.31
N ASN A 547 -10.09 -27.32 24.55
CA ASN A 547 -11.27 -26.72 23.91
C ASN A 547 -12.60 -27.25 24.51
N TRP A 548 -12.50 -28.02 25.59
CA TRP A 548 -13.62 -28.61 26.32
C TRP A 548 -14.69 -27.60 26.71
N VAL A 549 -14.23 -26.51 27.31
CA VAL A 549 -15.06 -25.45 27.86
C VAL A 549 -15.84 -24.79 26.73
N ASP A 550 -15.22 -24.53 25.59
CA ASP A 550 -15.86 -23.91 24.43
C ASP A 550 -17.02 -24.75 23.90
N MET A 551 -16.90 -26.09 23.91
CA MET A 551 -17.98 -26.98 23.48
C MET A 551 -19.18 -26.97 24.45
N VAL A 552 -18.91 -27.04 25.75
CA VAL A 552 -19.97 -27.04 26.78
C VAL A 552 -20.70 -25.71 26.80
N LEU A 553 -19.98 -24.61 26.57
CA LEU A 553 -20.54 -23.26 26.49
C LEU A 553 -21.19 -22.95 25.13
N ASN A 554 -21.07 -23.83 24.13
CA ASN A 554 -21.65 -23.59 22.82
C ASN A 554 -23.19 -23.63 22.90
N PRO A 555 -23.89 -22.53 22.53
CA PRO A 555 -25.34 -22.44 22.66
C PRO A 555 -26.10 -23.39 21.71
N LEU A 556 -25.43 -23.95 20.70
CA LEU A 556 -26.05 -24.84 19.71
C LEU A 556 -26.10 -26.30 20.16
N ILE A 557 -25.46 -26.64 21.28
CA ILE A 557 -25.47 -27.99 21.87
C ILE A 557 -26.60 -28.09 22.90
N SER A 558 -27.37 -29.17 22.84
CA SER A 558 -28.44 -29.42 23.80
C SER A 558 -27.92 -29.68 25.21
N ASP A 559 -28.71 -29.37 26.23
CA ASP A 559 -28.29 -29.56 27.63
C ASP A 559 -28.00 -31.03 27.96
N SER A 560 -28.74 -31.96 27.35
CA SER A 560 -28.45 -33.39 27.42
C SER A 560 -27.03 -33.70 26.95
N LYS A 561 -26.63 -33.13 25.80
CA LYS A 561 -25.29 -33.32 25.25
C LYS A 561 -24.22 -32.58 26.03
N LYS A 562 -24.52 -31.42 26.62
CA LYS A 562 -23.62 -30.76 27.57
C LYS A 562 -23.34 -31.63 28.80
N ILE A 563 -24.35 -32.34 29.31
CA ILE A 563 -24.19 -33.29 30.42
C ILE A 563 -23.35 -34.49 29.99
N ASP A 564 -23.65 -35.09 28.83
CA ASP A 564 -22.86 -36.20 28.27
C ASP A 564 -21.40 -35.81 28.09
N LEU A 565 -21.17 -34.57 27.61
CA LEU A 565 -19.86 -33.98 27.57
C LEU A 565 -19.30 -33.92 29.00
N LEU A 566 -19.90 -33.19 29.94
CA LEU A 566 -19.32 -33.00 31.30
C LEU A 566 -18.90 -34.31 31.97
N ASN A 567 -19.66 -35.39 31.75
CA ASN A 567 -19.37 -36.73 32.26
C ASN A 567 -18.10 -37.38 31.69
N ILE A 568 -17.66 -37.00 30.48
CA ILE A 568 -16.39 -37.45 29.89
C ILE A 568 -15.24 -36.46 30.10
N GLY A 569 -15.53 -35.17 30.35
CA GLY A 569 -14.53 -34.14 30.60
C GLY A 569 -14.02 -34.11 32.05
N GLY A 570 -14.83 -34.61 33.00
CA GLY A 570 -14.47 -34.74 34.42
C GLY A 570 -13.60 -35.94 34.79
N SER A 571 -13.27 -36.82 33.84
CA SER A 571 -12.30 -37.90 34.05
C SER A 571 -10.89 -37.42 33.70
N ASP A 572 -10.25 -36.71 34.62
CA ASP A 572 -8.83 -36.38 34.56
C ASP A 572 -7.99 -37.65 34.78
N PRO A 573 -7.14 -38.10 33.82
CA PRO A 573 -6.23 -39.21 34.07
C PRO A 573 -5.05 -38.84 34.98
N LEU A 574 -4.89 -37.56 35.36
CA LEU A 574 -3.74 -37.06 36.11
C LEU A 574 -4.08 -36.39 37.45
N ASN A 575 -5.35 -36.32 37.85
CA ASN A 575 -5.72 -35.91 39.20
C ASN A 575 -7.07 -36.55 39.61
N PRO A 576 -7.07 -37.59 40.46
CA PRO A 576 -8.27 -38.35 40.82
C PRO A 576 -9.30 -37.57 41.64
#